data_AF-A0A957Q3L1-F1
#
_entry.id   AF-A0A957Q3L1-F1
#
_cell.length_a   1.000
_cell.length_b   1.000
_cell.length_c   1.000
_cell.angle_alpha   90.00
_cell.angle_beta   90.00
_cell.angle_gamma   90.00
#
_symmetry.space_group_name_H-M   'P 1'
#
loop_
_entity.id
_entity.type
_entity.pdbx_description
1 polymer ?
#
loop_
_entity_poly.entity_id
_entity_poly.type
_entity_poly.pdbx_seq_one_letter_code
_entity_poly.pdbx_strand_id
1 'polypeptide(L)'
;MLRSYGRGIVILIVAMALVMVWTGSALAQAPTGTGPDEAMTPTGQWMKIESGEYHWYIFHFDYDEDRVEKPIEIRMYTEPYDVATLTVRNEEQAQLWRAEGEQEHFGCCTMVDEDKDENGKPDYAVWAGSLRSSGTYYIVVEHSRDNPASGMYRFTISGEGLSFPKAMPAPMAEKAEAAPAAAAPEPRMVAEEGGGPDLAMIPTGEWTTIEEGQYHWYTFYFDFDEDYETEPIEIRMYTDVYDGATLTVRNEEQAQLWRDEGEQEHFGCCTMVDIDKDEDGNADYAMWAGTLRSSGQYYIVVEHAKNVKGPVAYRFTMTGRGFSFPTATPTTAQAVEAPTAPMAPAAEVAPPPIMLSGLNGTGPDYALAPTGEETLINEGEFHWYAFEFAYDDEEVMAPVEIRFYGHPSEGATLTVRNTEQAEQWRKEGEHLHFGCCTLVDKDEDDDGVADYAVWAGNLRESGTYYIVVEHAKNMSGPVSYHFVITGDGVSW
;
A
#
# COMPACT_ATOMS: atom_id res chain seq x y z
N MET A 1 25.91 63.12 -42.71
CA MET A 1 24.78 64.01 -42.34
C MET A 1 23.81 63.15 -41.53
N LEU A 2 23.75 63.15 -40.19
CA LEU A 2 23.93 64.18 -39.16
C LEU A 2 22.67 65.06 -38.94
N ARG A 3 21.79 64.61 -38.03
CA ARG A 3 20.81 65.32 -37.14
C ARG A 3 19.91 64.24 -36.51
N SER A 4 19.80 64.00 -35.20
CA SER A 4 19.95 64.79 -33.95
C SER A 4 18.79 65.77 -33.64
N TYR A 5 17.74 65.24 -33.01
CA TYR A 5 16.82 65.88 -32.05
C TYR A 5 16.23 64.75 -31.17
N GLY A 6 15.99 64.86 -29.86
CA GLY A 6 16.31 65.90 -28.89
C GLY A 6 15.69 65.51 -27.53
N ARG A 7 16.47 65.50 -26.44
CA ARG A 7 15.96 65.19 -25.08
C ARG A 7 15.15 66.37 -24.51
N GLY A 8 14.11 66.10 -23.72
CA GLY A 8 13.38 67.14 -22.98
C GLY A 8 12.37 66.64 -21.94
N ILE A 9 12.80 66.59 -20.67
CA ILE A 9 12.11 67.07 -19.45
C ILE A 9 10.60 66.70 -19.30
N VAL A 10 10.14 65.76 -18.44
CA VAL A 10 10.19 65.65 -16.96
C VAL A 10 9.18 66.55 -16.20
N ILE A 11 8.28 65.91 -15.41
CA ILE A 11 7.61 66.36 -14.15
C ILE A 11 6.17 67.00 -14.11
N LEU A 12 5.23 66.23 -13.49
CA LEU A 12 4.27 66.56 -12.38
C LEU A 12 2.73 66.91 -12.52
N ILE A 13 1.94 66.21 -11.67
CA ILE A 13 0.68 66.51 -10.91
C ILE A 13 -0.75 66.52 -11.54
N VAL A 14 -1.48 65.42 -11.27
CA VAL A 14 -2.80 65.26 -10.56
C VAL A 14 -3.86 66.39 -10.58
N ALA A 15 -5.09 66.07 -11.03
CA ALA A 15 -6.36 66.26 -10.28
C ALA A 15 -7.63 65.77 -11.04
N MET A 16 -8.58 65.16 -10.31
CA MET A 16 -10.01 64.92 -10.66
C MET A 16 -10.33 64.02 -11.88
N ALA A 17 -11.36 63.17 -11.88
CA ALA A 17 -12.23 62.71 -10.78
C ALA A 17 -12.87 61.34 -11.11
N LEU A 18 -12.76 60.41 -10.16
CA LEU A 18 -13.90 59.77 -9.50
C LEU A 18 -15.13 59.39 -10.36
N VAL A 19 -15.07 58.25 -11.04
CA VAL A 19 -16.25 57.42 -11.27
C VAL A 19 -16.04 56.10 -10.53
N MET A 20 -16.59 56.02 -9.31
CA MET A 20 -16.75 54.77 -8.61
C MET A 20 -17.78 53.91 -9.36
N VAL A 21 -17.33 52.91 -10.11
CA VAL A 21 -18.17 51.74 -10.38
C VAL A 21 -17.76 50.67 -9.37
N TRP A 22 -18.73 50.35 -8.50
CA TRP A 22 -18.75 49.15 -7.68
C TRP A 22 -18.17 47.92 -8.42
N THR A 23 -16.92 47.58 -8.14
CA THR A 23 -16.51 46.18 -8.13
C THR A 23 -17.10 45.59 -6.87
N GLY A 24 -18.30 45.01 -6.97
CA GLY A 24 -18.80 44.16 -5.92
C GLY A 24 -17.79 43.04 -5.74
N SER A 25 -17.14 42.97 -4.58
CA SER A 25 -16.33 41.82 -4.23
C SER A 25 -17.25 40.62 -4.22
N ALA A 26 -17.21 39.83 -5.29
CA ALA A 26 -17.57 38.43 -5.19
C ALA A 26 -16.64 37.89 -4.10
N LEU A 27 -17.23 37.56 -2.94
CA LEU A 27 -16.54 36.74 -1.96
C LEU A 27 -16.29 35.43 -2.70
N ALA A 28 -15.04 35.19 -3.08
CA ALA A 28 -14.65 33.89 -3.57
C ALA A 28 -15.10 32.90 -2.50
N GLN A 29 -16.00 31.99 -2.86
CA GLN A 29 -16.28 30.85 -2.00
C GLN A 29 -14.93 30.15 -1.80
N ALA A 30 -14.61 29.79 -0.56
CA ALA A 30 -13.44 28.97 -0.32
C ALA A 30 -13.55 27.71 -1.20
N PRO A 31 -12.44 27.24 -1.80
CA PRO A 31 -12.46 26.00 -2.56
C PRO A 31 -13.02 24.90 -1.66
N THR A 32 -14.13 24.28 -2.09
CA THR A 32 -14.78 23.21 -1.32
C THR A 32 -14.12 21.88 -1.62
N GLY A 33 -13.93 21.06 -0.60
CA GLY A 33 -13.29 19.74 -0.75
C GLY A 33 -11.78 19.78 -0.53
N THR A 34 -11.25 20.78 0.18
CA THR A 34 -9.83 20.83 0.55
C THR A 34 -9.46 19.90 1.71
N GLY A 35 -10.38 19.08 2.21
CA GLY A 35 -10.13 18.12 3.27
C GLY A 35 -11.33 17.21 3.52
N PRO A 36 -11.20 16.19 4.38
CA PRO A 36 -12.25 15.22 4.66
C PRO A 36 -13.51 15.85 5.28
N ASP A 37 -13.38 16.96 6.01
CA ASP A 37 -14.52 17.67 6.62
C ASP A 37 -15.26 18.58 5.62
N GLU A 38 -14.64 18.87 4.48
CA GLU A 38 -15.25 19.57 3.34
C GLU A 38 -15.56 18.63 2.17
N ALA A 39 -15.41 17.32 2.37
CA ALA A 39 -15.49 16.33 1.31
C ALA A 39 -16.82 16.37 0.55
N MET A 40 -16.71 16.36 -0.78
CA MET A 40 -17.84 16.48 -1.69
C MET A 40 -18.54 15.13 -1.90
N THR A 41 -19.83 15.14 -2.22
CA THR A 41 -20.48 13.93 -2.75
C THR A 41 -19.96 13.66 -4.17
N PRO A 42 -19.57 12.43 -4.55
CA PRO A 42 -19.27 12.07 -5.95
C PRO A 42 -20.42 12.46 -6.90
N THR A 43 -20.12 13.23 -7.95
CA THR A 43 -21.14 13.79 -8.86
C THR A 43 -21.12 13.22 -10.29
N GLY A 44 -20.02 12.58 -10.70
CA GLY A 44 -19.79 12.19 -12.10
C GLY A 44 -19.56 13.36 -13.07
N GLN A 45 -19.49 14.60 -12.58
CA GLN A 45 -19.29 15.79 -13.40
C GLN A 45 -17.80 16.10 -13.59
N TRP A 46 -17.47 16.76 -14.70
CA TRP A 46 -16.14 17.32 -14.93
C TRP A 46 -15.87 18.47 -13.95
N MET A 47 -14.81 18.33 -13.17
CA MET A 47 -14.31 19.26 -12.17
C MET A 47 -12.95 19.77 -12.63
N LYS A 48 -12.69 21.07 -12.48
CA LYS A 48 -11.36 21.63 -12.73
C LYS A 48 -10.43 21.30 -11.56
N ILE A 49 -9.14 21.11 -11.82
CA ILE A 49 -8.08 21.04 -10.81
C ILE A 49 -6.88 21.89 -11.25
N GLU A 50 -6.43 22.81 -10.41
CA GLU A 50 -5.23 23.62 -10.62
C GLU A 50 -3.98 22.92 -10.05
N SER A 51 -2.79 23.45 -10.36
CA SER A 51 -1.55 22.80 -9.94
C SER A 51 -1.37 22.79 -8.41
N GLY A 52 -1.18 21.60 -7.85
CA GLY A 52 -1.08 21.37 -6.40
C GLY A 52 -2.42 21.42 -5.64
N GLU A 53 -3.56 21.47 -6.33
CA GLU A 53 -4.87 21.29 -5.69
C GLU A 53 -5.19 19.81 -5.45
N TYR A 54 -6.01 19.56 -4.44
CA TYR A 54 -6.58 18.25 -4.13
C TYR A 54 -8.07 18.40 -3.79
N HIS A 55 -8.87 17.43 -4.21
CA HIS A 55 -10.31 17.39 -3.99
C HIS A 55 -10.72 16.09 -3.30
N TRP A 56 -11.28 16.26 -2.11
CA TRP A 56 -11.83 15.19 -1.29
C TRP A 56 -13.28 14.92 -1.63
N TYR A 57 -13.62 13.63 -1.69
CA TYR A 57 -14.97 13.13 -1.83
C TYR A 57 -15.26 12.06 -0.80
N ILE A 58 -16.52 11.92 -0.41
CA ILE A 58 -16.96 11.03 0.67
C ILE A 58 -18.06 10.08 0.20
N PHE A 59 -17.92 8.81 0.55
CA PHE A 59 -18.94 7.78 0.42
C PHE A 59 -18.98 6.90 1.67
N HIS A 60 -20.06 6.15 1.84
CA HIS A 60 -20.21 5.20 2.92
C HIS A 60 -20.46 3.81 2.32
N PHE A 61 -19.68 2.83 2.76
CA PHE A 61 -19.83 1.44 2.36
C PHE A 61 -20.45 0.65 3.51
N ASP A 62 -21.47 -0.15 3.18
CA ASP A 62 -22.09 -1.10 4.09
C ASP A 62 -21.64 -2.52 3.69
N TYR A 63 -20.74 -3.09 4.49
CA TYR A 63 -20.25 -4.45 4.34
C TYR A 63 -21.33 -5.47 4.70
N ASP A 64 -21.35 -6.55 3.94
CA ASP A 64 -22.29 -7.67 4.05
C ASP A 64 -21.53 -8.92 3.59
N GLU A 65 -21.72 -10.07 4.24
CA GLU A 65 -20.99 -11.30 3.91
C GLU A 65 -21.26 -11.75 2.47
N ASP A 66 -22.48 -11.52 1.98
CA ASP A 66 -22.91 -11.76 0.59
C ASP A 66 -22.22 -10.85 -0.46
N ARG A 67 -21.35 -9.90 -0.03
CA ARG A 67 -20.67 -8.91 -0.89
C ARG A 67 -19.15 -9.06 -0.94
N VAL A 68 -18.54 -10.02 -0.23
CA VAL A 68 -17.07 -10.22 -0.19
C VAL A 68 -16.45 -10.35 -1.59
N GLU A 69 -17.14 -11.06 -2.48
CA GLU A 69 -16.72 -11.34 -3.86
C GLU A 69 -17.04 -10.22 -4.87
N LYS A 70 -17.68 -9.12 -4.43
CA LYS A 70 -18.14 -8.05 -5.32
C LYS A 70 -17.29 -6.78 -5.11
N PRO A 71 -16.27 -6.54 -5.96
CA PRO A 71 -15.41 -5.38 -5.80
C PRO A 71 -16.18 -4.08 -6.02
N ILE A 72 -15.71 -3.02 -5.37
CA ILE A 72 -16.07 -1.64 -5.71
C ILE A 72 -15.12 -1.19 -6.80
N GLU A 73 -15.66 -0.52 -7.82
CA GLU A 73 -14.92 -0.04 -8.98
C GLU A 73 -15.02 1.50 -9.07
N ILE A 74 -13.89 2.16 -9.28
CA ILE A 74 -13.80 3.61 -9.49
C ILE A 74 -13.07 3.86 -10.81
N ARG A 75 -13.72 4.51 -11.78
CA ARG A 75 -13.09 4.94 -13.06
C ARG A 75 -12.92 6.45 -13.09
N MET A 76 -11.71 6.96 -13.32
CA MET A 76 -11.39 8.39 -13.44
C MET A 76 -10.87 8.75 -14.84
N TYR A 77 -11.44 9.81 -15.43
CA TYR A 77 -11.06 10.38 -16.72
C TYR A 77 -10.38 11.75 -16.48
N THR A 78 -9.39 12.13 -17.29
CA THR A 78 -8.61 13.37 -17.13
C THR A 78 -8.42 14.12 -18.46
N GLU A 79 -8.46 15.46 -18.42
CA GLU A 79 -8.22 16.37 -19.56
C GLU A 79 -7.34 17.57 -19.14
N PRO A 80 -6.06 17.67 -19.55
CA PRO A 80 -5.33 16.67 -20.31
C PRO A 80 -5.22 15.36 -19.53
N TYR A 81 -4.93 14.28 -20.26
CA TYR A 81 -4.45 13.02 -19.69
C TYR A 81 -3.36 13.28 -18.64
N ASP A 82 -3.23 12.38 -17.66
CA ASP A 82 -2.24 12.40 -16.56
C ASP A 82 -2.30 13.60 -15.59
N VAL A 83 -3.22 14.57 -15.76
CA VAL A 83 -3.26 15.79 -14.92
C VAL A 83 -3.69 15.57 -13.46
N ALA A 84 -4.20 14.39 -13.12
CA ALA A 84 -4.62 14.05 -11.77
C ALA A 84 -4.47 12.54 -11.46
N THR A 85 -4.22 12.23 -10.20
CA THR A 85 -4.20 10.89 -9.61
C THR A 85 -5.39 10.70 -8.66
N LEU A 86 -5.91 9.47 -8.52
CA LEU A 86 -7.00 9.14 -7.60
C LEU A 86 -6.54 8.10 -6.59
N THR A 87 -6.78 8.36 -5.31
CA THR A 87 -6.49 7.45 -4.20
C THR A 87 -7.73 7.22 -3.35
N VAL A 88 -7.79 6.08 -2.67
CA VAL A 88 -8.87 5.71 -1.74
C VAL A 88 -8.31 5.65 -0.32
N ARG A 89 -9.06 6.23 0.63
CA ARG A 89 -8.70 6.32 2.05
C ARG A 89 -9.86 5.89 2.94
N ASN A 90 -9.56 5.33 4.11
CA ASN A 90 -10.56 5.04 5.14
C ASN A 90 -10.73 6.24 6.09
N GLU A 91 -11.64 6.15 7.08
CA GLU A 91 -11.85 7.22 8.07
C GLU A 91 -10.62 7.49 8.94
N GLU A 92 -9.81 6.47 9.26
CA GLU A 92 -8.58 6.58 10.05
C GLU A 92 -7.54 7.45 9.32
N GLN A 93 -7.21 7.12 8.06
CA GLN A 93 -6.34 7.93 7.21
C GLN A 93 -6.86 9.35 6.96
N ALA A 94 -8.18 9.55 7.01
CA ALA A 94 -8.77 10.89 6.99
C ALA A 94 -8.56 11.65 8.32
N GLN A 95 -8.50 10.96 9.46
CA GLN A 95 -8.15 11.57 10.75
C GLN A 95 -6.66 11.93 10.81
N LEU A 96 -5.77 11.07 10.30
CA LEU A 96 -4.34 11.41 10.16
C LEU A 96 -4.13 12.67 9.30
N TRP A 97 -4.81 12.75 8.15
CA TRP A 97 -4.77 13.97 7.33
C TRP A 97 -5.27 15.22 8.08
N ARG A 98 -6.30 15.11 8.95
CA ARG A 98 -6.78 16.24 9.77
C ARG A 98 -5.77 16.69 10.82
N ALA A 99 -5.01 15.75 11.39
CA ALA A 99 -4.03 16.01 12.44
C ALA A 99 -2.75 16.62 11.88
N GLU A 100 -2.21 16.02 10.80
CA GLU A 100 -0.83 16.24 10.36
C GLU A 100 -0.72 16.72 8.91
N GLY A 101 -1.75 16.50 8.09
CA GLY A 101 -1.75 16.78 6.65
C GLY A 101 -1.13 15.69 5.78
N GLU A 102 -0.82 14.52 6.36
CA GLU A 102 -0.09 13.43 5.71
C GLU A 102 -0.89 12.69 4.62
N GLN A 103 -0.18 12.13 3.64
CA GLN A 103 -0.77 11.68 2.38
C GLN A 103 -0.86 10.15 2.20
N GLU A 104 -0.87 9.36 3.28
CA GLU A 104 -1.07 7.90 3.16
C GLU A 104 -2.43 7.52 2.53
N HIS A 105 -2.43 6.40 1.82
CA HIS A 105 -3.60 5.82 1.15
C HIS A 105 -3.46 4.29 1.04
N PHE A 106 -4.58 3.55 1.13
CA PHE A 106 -4.55 2.08 0.99
C PHE A 106 -4.72 1.59 -0.46
N GLY A 107 -5.01 2.48 -1.41
CA GLY A 107 -5.15 2.13 -2.83
C GLY A 107 -5.09 3.34 -3.76
N CYS A 108 -4.63 3.11 -4.99
CA CYS A 108 -4.49 4.11 -6.05
C CYS A 108 -5.05 3.57 -7.37
N CYS A 109 -5.63 4.44 -8.22
CA CYS A 109 -6.04 4.06 -9.57
C CYS A 109 -4.82 3.71 -10.46
N THR A 110 -4.96 2.65 -11.24
CA THR A 110 -4.02 2.25 -12.30
C THR A 110 -4.60 2.64 -13.67
N MET A 111 -3.77 3.07 -14.62
CA MET A 111 -4.23 3.41 -15.99
C MET A 111 -4.64 2.14 -16.75
N VAL A 112 -5.78 2.17 -17.45
CA VAL A 112 -6.31 1.02 -18.21
C VAL A 112 -6.02 1.20 -19.70
N ASP A 113 -5.13 0.38 -20.24
CA ASP A 113 -4.56 0.57 -21.58
C ASP A 113 -5.44 0.03 -22.73
N GLU A 114 -6.61 -0.54 -22.40
CA GLU A 114 -7.57 -1.19 -23.32
C GLU A 114 -8.42 -0.19 -24.10
N ASP A 115 -9.00 0.80 -23.42
CA ASP A 115 -9.81 1.87 -24.03
C ASP A 115 -8.90 3.06 -24.40
N LYS A 116 -8.24 2.97 -25.55
CA LYS A 116 -7.42 4.07 -26.09
C LYS A 116 -8.18 4.95 -27.08
N ASP A 117 -8.07 6.27 -26.89
CA ASP A 117 -8.65 7.26 -27.79
C ASP A 117 -8.05 7.19 -29.22
N GLU A 118 -8.59 7.99 -30.15
CA GLU A 118 -8.07 8.07 -31.54
C GLU A 118 -6.59 8.52 -31.65
N ASN A 119 -5.97 8.93 -30.54
CA ASN A 119 -4.58 9.34 -30.41
C ASN A 119 -3.71 8.33 -29.62
N GLY A 120 -4.27 7.20 -29.17
CA GLY A 120 -3.56 6.16 -28.44
C GLY A 120 -3.41 6.41 -26.92
N LYS A 121 -4.18 7.32 -26.33
CA LYS A 121 -4.16 7.63 -24.89
C LYS A 121 -5.25 6.86 -24.14
N PRO A 122 -4.97 6.29 -22.95
CA PRO A 122 -6.00 5.66 -22.12
C PRO A 122 -7.11 6.64 -21.74
N ASP A 123 -8.37 6.24 -21.94
CA ASP A 123 -9.53 7.06 -21.63
C ASP A 123 -9.72 7.27 -20.11
N TYR A 124 -9.29 6.31 -19.28
CA TYR A 124 -9.43 6.37 -17.83
C TYR A 124 -8.39 5.56 -17.04
N ALA A 125 -8.29 5.89 -15.75
CA ALA A 125 -7.66 5.08 -14.72
C ALA A 125 -8.73 4.35 -13.89
N VAL A 126 -8.49 3.11 -13.48
CA VAL A 126 -9.39 2.31 -12.64
C VAL A 126 -8.77 1.99 -11.29
N TRP A 127 -9.58 2.00 -10.22
CA TRP A 127 -9.30 1.30 -8.98
C TRP A 127 -10.41 0.28 -8.76
N ALA A 128 -10.03 -0.96 -8.42
CA ALA A 128 -10.97 -2.02 -8.08
C ALA A 128 -10.51 -2.70 -6.78
N GLY A 129 -11.43 -2.92 -5.84
CA GLY A 129 -11.10 -3.57 -4.58
C GLY A 129 -12.31 -3.93 -3.72
N SER A 130 -12.19 -5.02 -2.95
CA SER A 130 -13.21 -5.45 -1.98
C SER A 130 -12.97 -4.80 -0.61
N LEU A 131 -13.86 -3.90 -0.20
CA LEU A 131 -13.85 -3.36 1.17
C LEU A 131 -14.44 -4.40 2.14
N ARG A 132 -13.73 -4.68 3.24
CA ARG A 132 -14.11 -5.72 4.22
C ARG A 132 -14.72 -5.19 5.52
N SER A 133 -14.95 -3.88 5.62
CA SER A 133 -15.54 -3.25 6.81
C SER A 133 -16.50 -2.13 6.42
N SER A 134 -17.69 -2.11 7.06
CA SER A 134 -18.63 -0.98 6.92
C SER A 134 -18.00 0.28 7.47
N GLY A 135 -18.10 1.40 6.76
CA GLY A 135 -17.41 2.62 7.18
C GLY A 135 -17.57 3.80 6.23
N THR A 136 -17.10 4.95 6.68
CA THR A 136 -16.86 6.11 5.83
C THR A 136 -15.56 5.90 5.09
N TYR A 137 -15.59 6.16 3.78
CA TYR A 137 -14.43 6.11 2.91
C TYR A 137 -14.34 7.40 2.08
N TYR A 138 -13.12 7.75 1.74
CA TYR A 138 -12.79 8.96 1.03
C TYR A 138 -12.11 8.64 -0.29
N ILE A 139 -12.46 9.39 -1.33
CA ILE A 139 -11.73 9.45 -2.59
C ILE A 139 -10.99 10.78 -2.60
N VAL A 140 -9.68 10.75 -2.79
CA VAL A 140 -8.86 11.95 -2.93
C VAL A 140 -8.32 12.01 -4.34
N VAL A 141 -8.70 13.06 -5.07
CA VAL A 141 -8.13 13.38 -6.37
C VAL A 141 -7.09 14.48 -6.19
N GLU A 142 -5.82 14.18 -6.45
CA GLU A 142 -4.70 15.13 -6.37
C GLU A 142 -4.24 15.50 -7.78
N HIS A 143 -3.87 16.76 -7.99
CA HIS A 143 -3.22 17.21 -9.22
C HIS A 143 -1.84 16.57 -9.37
N SER A 144 -1.55 16.02 -10.56
CA SER A 144 -0.28 15.34 -10.81
C SER A 144 0.90 16.32 -10.84
N ARG A 145 1.85 16.12 -9.92
CA ARG A 145 3.03 16.98 -9.76
C ARG A 145 3.91 17.07 -11.02
N ASP A 146 3.84 16.04 -11.87
CA ASP A 146 4.59 15.95 -13.12
C ASP A 146 3.96 16.77 -14.26
N ASN A 147 2.69 17.17 -14.13
CA ASN A 147 1.96 17.93 -15.15
C ASN A 147 1.71 19.38 -14.70
N PRO A 148 2.56 20.36 -15.06
CA PRO A 148 2.43 21.74 -14.58
C PRO A 148 1.21 22.52 -15.12
N ALA A 149 0.40 21.91 -16.00
CA ALA A 149 -0.84 22.51 -16.49
C ALA A 149 -2.01 22.20 -15.53
N SER A 150 -2.96 23.13 -15.43
CA SER A 150 -4.25 22.81 -14.86
C SER A 150 -5.09 22.01 -15.83
N GLY A 151 -5.98 21.17 -15.27
CA GLY A 151 -6.82 20.28 -16.06
C GLY A 151 -8.22 20.16 -15.51
N MET A 152 -8.92 19.18 -16.06
CA MET A 152 -10.22 18.71 -15.66
C MET A 152 -10.12 17.22 -15.32
N TYR A 153 -10.92 16.74 -14.38
CA TYR A 153 -11.14 15.32 -14.17
C TYR A 153 -12.63 15.05 -13.93
N ARG A 154 -13.06 13.81 -14.14
CA ARG A 154 -14.34 13.27 -13.65
C ARG A 154 -14.10 11.84 -13.19
N PHE A 155 -14.90 11.33 -12.27
CA PHE A 155 -14.89 9.91 -11.97
C PHE A 155 -16.29 9.36 -11.69
N THR A 156 -16.45 8.06 -11.88
CA THR A 156 -17.62 7.27 -11.52
C THR A 156 -17.21 6.21 -10.51
N ILE A 157 -18.03 5.99 -9.48
CA ILE A 157 -17.89 4.91 -8.50
C ILE A 157 -19.11 3.98 -8.62
N SER A 158 -18.88 2.68 -8.63
CA SER A 158 -19.90 1.62 -8.72
C SER A 158 -19.54 0.44 -7.80
N GLY A 159 -20.54 -0.36 -7.43
CA GLY A 159 -20.41 -1.44 -6.44
C GLY A 159 -21.67 -1.61 -5.60
N GLU A 160 -21.85 -2.78 -4.99
CA GLU A 160 -22.91 -3.00 -3.99
C GLU A 160 -22.53 -2.38 -2.64
N GLY A 161 -23.50 -2.17 -1.74
CA GLY A 161 -23.26 -1.57 -0.42
C GLY A 161 -22.89 -0.09 -0.40
N LEU A 162 -22.70 0.56 -1.56
CA LEU A 162 -22.41 1.98 -1.66
C LEU A 162 -23.63 2.85 -1.30
N SER A 163 -23.38 3.84 -0.45
CA SER A 163 -24.31 4.92 -0.15
C SER A 163 -23.57 6.26 -0.08
N PHE A 164 -24.27 7.34 -0.41
CA PHE A 164 -23.66 8.67 -0.49
C PHE A 164 -24.30 9.59 0.55
N PRO A 165 -23.50 10.31 1.37
CA PRO A 165 -24.06 11.28 2.30
C PRO A 165 -24.81 12.33 1.51
N LYS A 166 -26.10 12.52 1.88
CA LYS A 166 -26.95 13.52 1.26
C LYS A 166 -26.36 14.90 1.55
N ALA A 167 -25.75 15.52 0.53
CA ALA A 167 -25.03 16.80 0.57
C ALA A 167 -25.46 17.67 1.75
N MET A 168 -24.64 17.69 2.80
CA MET A 168 -24.95 18.48 3.98
C MET A 168 -24.98 19.96 3.58
N PRO A 169 -25.94 20.76 4.07
CA PRO A 169 -25.87 22.20 3.90
C PRO A 169 -24.55 22.68 4.49
N ALA A 170 -23.75 23.41 3.70
CA ALA A 170 -22.39 23.77 4.04
C ALA A 170 -22.28 24.24 5.51
N PRO A 171 -21.35 23.67 6.30
CA PRO A 171 -21.29 23.92 7.74
C PRO A 171 -21.21 25.42 7.99
N MET A 172 -22.18 25.94 8.74
CA MET A 172 -22.39 27.38 8.91
C MET A 172 -21.39 27.94 9.93
N ALA A 173 -20.11 27.93 9.56
CA ALA A 173 -18.93 28.43 10.28
C ALA A 173 -19.15 28.55 11.79
N GLU A 174 -19.30 27.41 12.46
CA GLU A 174 -19.61 27.39 13.88
C GLU A 174 -18.42 27.97 14.65
N LYS A 175 -18.70 29.01 15.43
CA LYS A 175 -17.69 29.81 16.11
C LYS A 175 -17.05 28.96 17.20
N ALA A 176 -15.87 28.40 16.91
CA ALA A 176 -15.07 27.56 17.80
C ALA A 176 -15.24 27.91 19.28
N GLU A 177 -16.02 27.07 19.97
CA GLU A 177 -16.18 27.12 21.43
C GLU A 177 -15.00 26.36 22.05
N ALA A 178 -14.43 26.91 23.13
CA ALA A 178 -13.17 26.41 23.66
C ALA A 178 -13.29 24.97 24.15
N ALA A 179 -12.39 24.10 23.69
CA ALA A 179 -12.37 22.69 24.03
C ALA A 179 -12.37 22.48 25.56
N PRO A 180 -13.15 21.50 26.08
CA PRO A 180 -13.12 21.16 27.49
C PRO A 180 -11.72 20.68 27.89
N ALA A 181 -11.29 21.05 29.09
CA ALA A 181 -9.97 20.68 29.60
C ALA A 181 -9.80 19.16 29.62
N ALA A 182 -8.68 18.68 29.06
CA ALA A 182 -8.34 17.26 28.97
C ALA A 182 -8.54 16.55 30.31
N ALA A 183 -9.17 15.37 30.25
CA ALA A 183 -9.25 14.49 31.42
C ALA A 183 -7.83 14.17 31.89
N ALA A 184 -7.63 14.12 33.21
CA ALA A 184 -6.34 13.69 33.75
C ALA A 184 -6.06 12.27 33.25
N PRO A 185 -4.85 11.97 32.71
CA PRO A 185 -4.55 10.66 32.16
C PRO A 185 -4.80 9.59 33.22
N GLU A 186 -5.51 8.53 32.83
CA GLU A 186 -5.71 7.38 33.70
C GLU A 186 -4.35 6.82 34.12
N PRO A 187 -4.23 6.27 35.35
CA PRO A 187 -2.95 5.77 35.83
C PRO A 187 -2.44 4.67 34.90
N ARG A 188 -1.42 4.98 34.09
CA ARG A 188 -0.70 4.02 33.24
C ARG A 188 -0.47 2.76 34.07
N MET A 189 -0.96 1.62 33.57
CA MET A 189 -0.82 0.34 34.25
C MET A 189 0.67 0.07 34.52
N VAL A 190 0.96 -0.72 35.56
CA VAL A 190 2.35 -1.10 35.86
C VAL A 190 2.91 -1.74 34.60
N ALA A 191 4.07 -1.26 34.16
CA ALA A 191 4.58 -1.61 32.85
C ALA A 191 5.03 -3.08 32.84
N GLU A 192 4.18 -3.94 32.28
CA GLU A 192 4.44 -5.36 32.07
C GLU A 192 5.30 -5.56 30.82
N GLU A 193 6.03 -6.68 30.76
CA GLU A 193 6.89 -7.03 29.64
C GLU A 193 6.02 -7.17 28.37
N GLY A 194 6.41 -6.51 27.28
CA GLY A 194 5.58 -6.37 26.07
C GLY A 194 4.56 -5.22 26.07
N GLY A 195 4.38 -4.48 27.16
CA GLY A 195 3.34 -3.43 27.26
C GLY A 195 3.57 -2.13 26.46
N GLY A 196 4.58 -2.08 25.59
CA GLY A 196 4.96 -0.92 24.76
C GLY A 196 6.31 -1.13 24.06
N PRO A 197 6.73 -0.26 23.12
CA PRO A 197 7.95 -0.42 22.33
C PRO A 197 9.23 -0.43 23.17
N ASP A 198 9.27 0.33 24.27
CA ASP A 198 10.40 0.35 25.23
C ASP A 198 10.52 -0.92 26.08
N LEU A 199 9.49 -1.76 26.05
CA LEU A 199 9.38 -3.04 26.76
C LEU A 199 9.14 -4.19 25.79
N ALA A 200 9.39 -3.97 24.50
CA ALA A 200 9.10 -4.93 23.46
C ALA A 200 9.88 -6.24 23.67
N MET A 201 9.14 -7.34 23.60
CA MET A 201 9.67 -8.68 23.75
C MET A 201 10.48 -9.11 22.52
N ILE A 202 11.28 -10.16 22.69
CA ILE A 202 11.91 -10.87 21.58
C ILE A 202 10.97 -12.01 21.16
N PRO A 203 10.61 -12.13 19.86
CA PRO A 203 9.84 -13.28 19.37
C PRO A 203 10.50 -14.61 19.71
N THR A 204 9.76 -15.50 20.36
CA THR A 204 10.24 -16.82 20.79
C THR A 204 9.69 -17.97 19.96
N GLY A 205 8.56 -17.76 19.25
CA GLY A 205 7.77 -18.82 18.60
C GLY A 205 6.99 -19.73 19.56
N GLU A 206 7.16 -19.54 20.87
CA GLU A 206 6.41 -20.27 21.91
C GLU A 206 5.03 -19.67 22.13
N TRP A 207 4.08 -20.49 22.60
CA TRP A 207 2.74 -20.02 22.95
C TRP A 207 2.79 -19.04 24.12
N THR A 208 2.24 -17.85 23.90
CA THR A 208 2.14 -16.74 24.83
C THR A 208 0.66 -16.42 25.05
N THR A 209 0.25 -16.12 26.28
CA THR A 209 -1.14 -15.77 26.60
C THR A 209 -1.28 -14.27 26.76
N ILE A 210 -2.27 -13.66 26.09
CA ILE A 210 -2.64 -12.25 26.20
C ILE A 210 -4.03 -12.14 26.84
N GLU A 211 -4.17 -11.27 27.85
CA GLU A 211 -5.45 -11.04 28.54
C GLU A 211 -6.29 -9.96 27.83
N GLU A 212 -7.56 -9.87 28.20
CA GLU A 212 -8.55 -8.95 27.61
C GLU A 212 -8.07 -7.48 27.69
N GLY A 213 -7.90 -6.84 26.52
CA GLY A 213 -7.43 -5.46 26.39
C GLY A 213 -5.92 -5.23 26.59
N GLN A 214 -5.11 -6.30 26.62
CA GLN A 214 -3.64 -6.18 26.60
C GLN A 214 -3.07 -6.08 25.18
N TYR A 215 -1.83 -5.60 25.12
CA TYR A 215 -0.99 -5.54 23.92
C TYR A 215 0.34 -6.22 24.24
N HIS A 216 0.87 -6.99 23.30
CA HIS A 216 2.22 -7.50 23.34
C HIS A 216 3.01 -6.96 22.14
N TRP A 217 3.89 -6.02 22.44
CA TRP A 217 4.90 -5.50 21.54
C TRP A 217 6.07 -6.48 21.49
N TYR A 218 6.54 -6.72 20.27
CA TYR A 218 7.79 -7.41 19.99
C TYR A 218 8.62 -6.53 19.08
N THR A 219 9.94 -6.61 19.20
CA THR A 219 10.83 -5.79 18.35
C THR A 219 11.83 -6.64 17.60
N PHE A 220 12.08 -6.20 16.36
CA PHE A 220 13.13 -6.71 15.50
C PHE A 220 13.82 -5.53 14.83
N TYR A 221 15.10 -5.66 14.52
CA TYR A 221 15.82 -4.72 13.68
C TYR A 221 15.87 -5.31 12.27
N PHE A 222 15.23 -4.64 11.31
CA PHE A 222 15.37 -4.95 9.90
C PHE A 222 16.52 -4.12 9.33
N ASP A 223 17.53 -4.79 8.78
CA ASP A 223 18.55 -4.13 7.97
C ASP A 223 18.11 -4.26 6.51
N PHE A 224 17.68 -3.16 5.91
CA PHE A 224 17.43 -3.06 4.47
C PHE A 224 18.77 -3.08 3.75
N ASP A 225 18.94 -4.10 2.94
CA ASP A 225 19.95 -4.20 1.90
C ASP A 225 19.25 -3.91 0.55
N GLU A 226 19.99 -3.71 -0.54
CA GLU A 226 19.38 -3.70 -1.90
C GLU A 226 19.22 -5.15 -2.41
N ASP A 227 20.08 -6.06 -1.92
CA ASP A 227 19.78 -7.50 -1.84
C ASP A 227 18.46 -7.73 -1.06
N TYR A 228 18.01 -6.70 -0.31
CA TYR A 228 16.75 -6.63 0.41
C TYR A 228 15.73 -5.50 0.04
N GLU A 229 15.43 -5.22 -1.24
CA GLU A 229 14.45 -4.17 -1.65
C GLU A 229 12.95 -4.57 -1.65
N THR A 230 12.64 -5.84 -1.42
CA THR A 230 11.46 -6.42 -2.03
C THR A 230 10.78 -7.52 -1.22
N GLU A 231 11.52 -8.30 -0.42
CA GLU A 231 11.06 -9.43 0.37
C GLU A 231 9.93 -9.01 1.25
N PRO A 232 8.83 -9.75 1.19
CA PRO A 232 7.66 -9.33 1.89
C PRO A 232 7.60 -10.12 3.20
N ILE A 233 8.27 -9.60 4.25
CA ILE A 233 8.36 -10.25 5.57
C ILE A 233 6.97 -10.79 5.91
N GLU A 234 6.88 -12.09 6.18
CA GLU A 234 5.60 -12.73 6.46
C GLU A 234 5.61 -13.26 7.89
N ILE A 235 4.46 -13.06 8.52
CA ILE A 235 4.27 -13.18 9.96
C ILE A 235 2.94 -13.91 10.14
N ARG A 236 3.06 -15.20 10.43
CA ARG A 236 1.91 -16.08 10.64
C ARG A 236 1.60 -16.14 12.12
N MET A 237 0.43 -15.65 12.51
CA MET A 237 -0.05 -15.71 13.88
C MET A 237 -1.14 -16.78 14.03
N TYR A 238 -0.84 -17.77 14.87
CA TYR A 238 -1.75 -18.82 15.31
C TYR A 238 -2.39 -18.38 16.63
N THR A 239 -3.70 -18.53 16.76
CA THR A 239 -4.45 -18.28 18.00
C THR A 239 -5.21 -19.55 18.43
N ASP A 240 -5.37 -19.80 19.72
CA ASP A 240 -6.17 -20.93 20.24
C ASP A 240 -7.69 -20.67 20.19
N VAL A 241 -8.06 -19.39 20.07
CA VAL A 241 -9.40 -18.92 19.74
C VAL A 241 -9.36 -18.27 18.36
N TYR A 242 -10.23 -18.71 17.44
CA TYR A 242 -10.41 -18.07 16.13
C TYR A 242 -10.67 -16.57 16.27
N ASP A 243 -9.93 -15.73 15.53
CA ASP A 243 -10.00 -14.26 15.60
C ASP A 243 -9.78 -13.71 17.04
N GLY A 244 -9.01 -14.43 17.87
CA GLY A 244 -8.73 -14.05 19.26
C GLY A 244 -7.71 -12.94 19.46
N ALA A 245 -6.90 -12.67 18.44
CA ALA A 245 -5.92 -11.58 18.45
C ALA A 245 -5.73 -11.03 17.03
N THR A 246 -5.32 -9.77 16.93
CA THR A 246 -4.89 -9.14 15.68
C THR A 246 -3.38 -8.90 15.71
N LEU A 247 -2.74 -8.85 14.54
CA LEU A 247 -1.31 -8.59 14.40
C LEU A 247 -1.07 -7.51 13.36
N THR A 248 -0.18 -6.57 13.71
CA THR A 248 0.23 -5.44 12.86
C THR A 248 1.73 -5.21 12.94
N VAL A 249 2.30 -4.59 11.91
CA VAL A 249 3.72 -4.21 11.86
C VAL A 249 3.83 -2.68 11.89
N ARG A 250 4.86 -2.19 12.59
CA ARG A 250 5.14 -0.76 12.77
C ARG A 250 6.62 -0.47 12.61
N ASN A 251 6.97 0.69 12.07
CA ASN A 251 8.35 1.20 12.04
C ASN A 251 8.69 1.98 13.35
N GLU A 252 9.93 2.45 13.48
CA GLU A 252 10.38 3.22 14.67
C GLU A 252 9.65 4.56 14.83
N GLU A 253 9.21 5.20 13.73
CA GLU A 253 8.48 6.47 13.75
C GLU A 253 7.08 6.29 14.37
N GLN A 254 6.35 5.27 13.94
CA GLN A 254 5.06 4.85 14.51
C GLN A 254 5.19 4.37 15.97
N ALA A 255 6.32 3.76 16.33
CA ALA A 255 6.61 3.42 17.72
C ALA A 255 6.89 4.67 18.58
N GLN A 256 7.54 5.70 18.02
CA GLN A 256 7.77 6.96 18.69
C GLN A 256 6.47 7.75 18.90
N LEU A 257 5.58 7.80 17.90
CA LEU A 257 4.23 8.35 18.04
C LEU A 257 3.46 7.68 19.20
N TRP A 258 3.54 6.35 19.31
CA TRP A 258 2.96 5.62 20.45
C TRP A 258 3.57 6.03 21.81
N ARG A 259 4.89 6.26 21.90
CA ARG A 259 5.53 6.70 23.15
C ARG A 259 5.03 8.07 23.61
N ASP A 260 4.89 8.99 22.67
CA ASP A 260 4.57 10.40 22.93
C ASP A 260 3.06 10.61 23.16
N GLU A 261 2.20 9.97 22.37
CA GLU A 261 0.75 10.23 22.36
C GLU A 261 -0.09 9.07 22.91
N GLY A 262 0.39 7.82 22.76
CA GLY A 262 -0.33 6.61 23.18
C GLY A 262 -1.38 6.10 22.17
N GLU A 263 -1.45 6.72 20.99
CA GLU A 263 -2.37 6.33 19.90
C GLU A 263 -1.75 5.29 18.95
N GLN A 264 -2.56 4.72 18.03
CA GLN A 264 -2.35 3.36 17.52
C GLN A 264 -2.24 3.18 16.00
N GLU A 265 -1.53 4.05 15.29
CA GLU A 265 -1.25 3.86 13.85
C GLU A 265 -0.46 2.59 13.52
N HIS A 266 -0.71 1.99 12.35
CA HIS A 266 -0.06 0.75 11.91
C HIS A 266 0.09 0.62 10.38
N PHE A 267 1.21 0.04 9.93
CA PHE A 267 1.49 -0.24 8.52
C PHE A 267 1.01 -1.65 8.13
N GLY A 268 -0.11 -1.71 7.42
CA GLY A 268 -0.74 -2.96 6.96
C GLY A 268 -1.37 -3.76 8.10
N CYS A 269 -2.55 -4.32 7.84
CA CYS A 269 -3.21 -5.24 8.76
C CYS A 269 -3.05 -6.67 8.23
N CYS A 270 -2.98 -7.66 9.13
CA CYS A 270 -3.13 -9.06 8.74
C CYS A 270 -4.40 -9.24 7.91
N THR A 271 -4.30 -10.00 6.82
CA THR A 271 -5.49 -10.58 6.20
C THR A 271 -5.71 -11.96 6.79
N MET A 272 -6.91 -12.25 7.29
CA MET A 272 -7.30 -13.61 7.64
C MET A 272 -7.35 -14.44 6.36
N VAL A 273 -6.57 -15.54 6.32
CA VAL A 273 -6.48 -16.43 5.17
C VAL A 273 -7.19 -17.74 5.49
N ASP A 274 -8.42 -17.88 5.01
CA ASP A 274 -9.23 -19.11 5.11
C ASP A 274 -8.72 -20.10 4.04
N ILE A 275 -7.59 -20.77 4.31
CA ILE A 275 -6.93 -21.67 3.31
C ILE A 275 -7.64 -23.02 3.23
N ASP A 276 -8.00 -23.58 4.38
CA ASP A 276 -8.95 -24.68 4.54
C ASP A 276 -9.38 -24.65 6.01
N LYS A 277 -10.66 -24.90 6.27
CA LYS A 277 -11.10 -25.15 7.64
C LYS A 277 -10.66 -26.56 8.05
N ASP A 278 -10.16 -26.69 9.27
CA ASP A 278 -9.99 -28.00 9.88
C ASP A 278 -11.34 -28.76 9.93
N GLU A 279 -11.34 -30.07 10.25
CA GLU A 279 -12.58 -30.86 10.34
C GLU A 279 -13.61 -30.29 11.36
N ASP A 280 -13.19 -29.33 12.21
CA ASP A 280 -13.98 -28.66 13.24
C ASP A 280 -14.41 -27.21 12.88
N GLY A 281 -13.94 -26.62 11.77
CA GLY A 281 -14.44 -25.37 11.20
C GLY A 281 -13.61 -24.09 11.40
N ASN A 282 -12.37 -24.17 11.89
CA ASN A 282 -11.52 -23.02 12.22
C ASN A 282 -10.52 -22.71 11.09
N ALA A 283 -10.19 -21.43 10.87
CA ALA A 283 -9.02 -21.04 10.06
C ALA A 283 -7.75 -21.10 10.93
N ASP A 284 -6.66 -21.61 10.35
CA ASP A 284 -5.46 -21.97 11.11
C ASP A 284 -4.60 -20.77 11.57
N TYR A 285 -4.61 -19.63 10.86
CA TYR A 285 -3.80 -18.46 11.22
C TYR A 285 -4.24 -17.13 10.55
N ALA A 286 -3.84 -16.02 11.16
CA ALA A 286 -3.79 -14.69 10.54
C ALA A 286 -2.41 -14.47 9.90
N MET A 287 -2.34 -13.75 8.77
CA MET A 287 -1.10 -13.52 8.04
C MET A 287 -0.90 -12.02 7.77
N TRP A 288 0.14 -11.43 8.35
CA TRP A 288 0.72 -10.17 7.85
C TRP A 288 1.90 -10.52 6.96
N ALA A 289 2.11 -9.67 5.99
CA ALA A 289 2.80 -10.01 4.77
C ALA A 289 3.15 -8.64 4.12
N GLY A 290 4.42 -8.23 4.05
CA GLY A 290 4.75 -6.90 3.50
C GLY A 290 6.23 -6.53 3.35
N THR A 291 6.55 -5.76 2.31
CA THR A 291 7.93 -5.33 1.98
C THR A 291 8.38 -4.18 2.87
N LEU A 292 9.53 -4.28 3.54
CA LEU A 292 10.10 -3.18 4.31
C LEU A 292 11.18 -2.47 3.49
N ARG A 293 11.06 -1.16 3.29
CA ARG A 293 11.89 -0.37 2.36
C ARG A 293 12.97 0.50 3.03
N SER A 294 13.32 0.23 4.29
CA SER A 294 14.34 1.00 5.01
C SER A 294 14.92 0.24 6.20
N SER A 295 16.23 0.38 6.45
CA SER A 295 16.86 -0.20 7.65
C SER A 295 16.35 0.53 8.87
N GLY A 296 15.92 -0.20 9.89
CA GLY A 296 15.33 0.39 11.08
C GLY A 296 14.95 -0.63 12.13
N GLN A 297 14.60 -0.10 13.29
CA GLN A 297 13.89 -0.87 14.29
C GLN A 297 12.41 -0.91 13.89
N TYR A 298 11.85 -2.11 13.93
CA TYR A 298 10.45 -2.41 13.65
C TYR A 298 9.85 -3.17 14.82
N TYR A 299 8.52 -3.17 14.83
CA TYR A 299 7.72 -3.75 15.90
C TYR A 299 6.59 -4.57 15.33
N ILE A 300 6.34 -5.71 15.96
CA ILE A 300 5.08 -6.44 15.83
C ILE A 300 4.24 -6.07 17.04
N VAL A 301 3.00 -5.68 16.81
CA VAL A 301 2.03 -5.46 17.89
C VAL A 301 0.94 -6.51 17.75
N VAL A 302 0.82 -7.38 18.76
CA VAL A 302 -0.30 -8.30 18.93
C VAL A 302 -1.28 -7.67 19.92
N GLU A 303 -2.52 -7.44 19.49
CA GLU A 303 -3.62 -6.91 20.31
C GLU A 303 -4.65 -8.02 20.57
N HIS A 304 -5.16 -8.11 21.80
CA HIS A 304 -6.29 -8.98 22.13
C HIS A 304 -7.57 -8.51 21.43
N ALA A 305 -8.27 -9.40 20.73
CA ALA A 305 -9.42 -9.03 19.91
C ALA A 305 -10.64 -8.62 20.75
N LYS A 306 -11.11 -7.38 20.54
CA LYS A 306 -12.16 -6.69 21.34
C LYS A 306 -13.52 -7.40 21.40
N ASN A 307 -13.76 -8.38 20.54
CA ASN A 307 -14.94 -9.24 20.44
C ASN A 307 -14.82 -10.55 21.27
N VAL A 308 -13.61 -10.97 21.63
CA VAL A 308 -13.33 -12.20 22.40
C VAL A 308 -13.29 -11.90 23.90
N LYS A 309 -13.43 -12.93 24.75
CA LYS A 309 -13.49 -12.79 26.22
C LYS A 309 -12.55 -13.73 26.93
N GLY A 310 -11.86 -13.19 27.93
CA GLY A 310 -10.83 -13.92 28.66
C GLY A 310 -9.54 -14.10 27.85
N PRO A 311 -8.56 -14.85 28.41
CA PRO A 311 -7.24 -15.00 27.82
C PRO A 311 -7.29 -15.74 26.47
N VAL A 312 -6.47 -15.27 25.54
CA VAL A 312 -6.18 -15.95 24.26
C VAL A 312 -4.73 -16.38 24.28
N ALA A 313 -4.45 -17.65 23.98
CA ALA A 313 -3.10 -18.08 23.66
C ALA A 313 -2.84 -17.85 22.17
N TYR A 314 -1.68 -17.27 21.87
CA TYR A 314 -1.22 -17.11 20.50
C TYR A 314 0.28 -17.45 20.42
N ARG A 315 0.73 -17.72 19.22
CA ARG A 315 2.14 -17.69 18.85
C ARG A 315 2.21 -17.12 17.45
N PHE A 316 3.31 -16.46 17.11
CA PHE A 316 3.60 -16.18 15.71
C PHE A 316 4.98 -16.70 15.34
N THR A 317 5.11 -17.09 14.09
CA THR A 317 6.40 -17.28 13.44
C THR A 317 6.66 -16.05 12.59
N MET A 318 7.83 -15.45 12.76
CA MET A 318 8.36 -14.49 11.80
C MET A 318 9.30 -15.19 10.85
N THR A 319 9.21 -14.78 9.60
CA THR A 319 10.00 -15.29 8.52
C THR A 319 10.23 -14.10 7.58
N GLY A 320 11.51 -13.85 7.27
CA GLY A 320 12.00 -12.77 6.44
C GLY A 320 13.52 -12.68 6.50
N ARG A 321 14.16 -12.07 5.50
CA ARG A 321 15.53 -11.55 5.62
C ARG A 321 15.50 -10.11 6.14
N GLY A 322 16.68 -9.49 6.16
CA GLY A 322 16.98 -8.23 6.84
C GLY A 322 16.81 -8.28 8.37
N PHE A 323 15.87 -9.04 8.93
CA PHE A 323 15.56 -8.98 10.35
C PHE A 323 16.58 -9.71 11.23
N SER A 324 16.78 -9.11 12.40
CA SER A 324 17.48 -9.67 13.52
C SER A 324 16.74 -9.30 14.80
N PHE A 325 16.71 -10.21 15.78
CA PHE A 325 16.22 -9.86 17.10
C PHE A 325 17.36 -9.23 17.91
N PRO A 326 17.09 -8.18 18.72
CA PRO A 326 18.10 -7.66 19.62
C PRO A 326 18.57 -8.80 20.50
N THR A 327 19.87 -9.13 20.44
CA THR A 327 20.40 -10.23 21.23
C THR A 327 20.16 -9.89 22.70
N ALA A 328 19.40 -10.74 23.39
CA ALA A 328 19.10 -10.61 24.81
C ALA A 328 20.41 -10.58 25.61
N THR A 329 20.99 -9.39 25.76
CA THR A 329 22.13 -9.15 26.63
C THR A 329 21.58 -9.43 28.02
N PRO A 330 22.07 -10.47 28.73
CA PRO A 330 21.45 -10.86 29.98
C PRO A 330 21.55 -9.70 30.95
N THR A 331 20.41 -9.03 31.18
CA THR A 331 20.27 -7.87 32.07
C THR A 331 20.48 -8.34 33.50
N THR A 332 21.75 -8.54 33.83
CA THR A 332 22.23 -8.38 35.20
C THR A 332 21.83 -6.97 35.57
N ALA A 333 20.86 -6.83 36.47
CA ALA A 333 20.32 -5.54 36.89
C ALA A 333 21.43 -4.69 37.53
N GLN A 334 22.19 -3.99 36.70
CA GLN A 334 23.15 -2.98 37.11
C GLN A 334 22.37 -1.72 37.43
N ALA A 335 22.43 -1.30 38.68
CA ALA A 335 21.94 -0.01 39.10
C ALA A 335 22.60 1.08 38.23
N VAL A 336 21.77 1.99 37.73
CA VAL A 336 22.19 3.08 36.84
C VAL A 336 23.26 3.95 37.50
N GLU A 337 24.47 3.95 36.96
CA GLU A 337 25.42 5.06 37.09
C GLU A 337 25.50 5.86 35.77
N ALA A 338 25.84 7.14 35.88
CA ALA A 338 25.65 8.15 34.83
C ALA A 338 26.65 8.04 33.65
N PRO A 339 26.31 8.55 32.45
CA PRO A 339 27.03 8.25 31.20
C PRO A 339 28.37 8.98 31.03
N THR A 340 29.24 8.44 30.18
CA THR A 340 30.44 9.11 29.62
C THR A 340 30.69 8.62 28.17
N ALA A 341 31.30 9.47 27.33
CA ALA A 341 31.25 9.44 25.85
C ALA A 341 32.10 8.35 25.12
N PRO A 342 31.89 8.12 23.78
CA PRO A 342 32.22 6.84 23.09
C PRO A 342 33.44 6.88 22.14
N MET A 343 33.85 5.71 21.59
CA MET A 343 34.69 5.59 20.37
C MET A 343 34.62 4.22 19.64
N ALA A 344 34.26 4.26 18.34
CA ALA A 344 34.56 3.41 17.14
C ALA A 344 34.67 1.84 17.16
N PRO A 345 34.15 1.12 16.11
CA PRO A 345 34.13 -0.36 16.01
C PRO A 345 35.06 -1.02 14.96
N ALA A 346 35.10 -2.37 14.93
CA ALA A 346 35.60 -3.22 13.82
C ALA A 346 35.02 -4.68 13.92
N ALA A 347 34.95 -5.43 12.79
CA ALA A 347 34.12 -6.65 12.61
C ALA A 347 34.90 -7.96 12.28
N GLU A 348 34.22 -9.14 12.31
CA GLU A 348 34.68 -10.39 11.63
C GLU A 348 33.53 -11.40 11.30
N VAL A 349 33.84 -12.53 10.63
CA VAL A 349 33.04 -13.23 9.58
C VAL A 349 32.71 -14.74 9.87
N ALA A 350 31.81 -15.37 9.08
CA ALA A 350 31.16 -16.69 9.27
C ALA A 350 31.63 -17.88 8.35
N PRO A 351 31.15 -19.16 8.54
CA PRO A 351 31.63 -20.40 7.87
C PRO A 351 30.63 -21.16 6.91
N PRO A 352 30.98 -22.31 6.25
CA PRO A 352 30.50 -22.70 4.88
C PRO A 352 29.53 -23.95 4.69
N PRO A 353 29.05 -24.27 3.44
CA PRO A 353 27.82 -25.09 3.15
C PRO A 353 27.97 -26.47 2.41
N ILE A 354 26.84 -27.08 1.95
CA ILE A 354 26.67 -28.45 1.33
C ILE A 354 25.72 -28.42 0.08
N MET A 355 25.71 -29.45 -0.80
CA MET A 355 25.13 -29.46 -2.18
C MET A 355 23.97 -30.46 -2.46
N LEU A 356 23.07 -30.19 -3.44
CA LEU A 356 21.95 -31.04 -3.92
C LEU A 356 21.69 -30.91 -5.45
N SER A 357 20.78 -31.69 -6.05
CA SER A 357 20.46 -31.65 -7.51
C SER A 357 19.05 -32.13 -7.85
N GLY A 358 18.33 -31.42 -8.76
CA GLY A 358 17.05 -31.85 -9.35
C GLY A 358 15.87 -30.89 -9.20
N LEU A 359 16.11 -29.57 -9.16
CA LEU A 359 15.17 -28.57 -8.62
C LEU A 359 14.67 -27.52 -9.65
N ASN A 360 14.84 -27.78 -10.97
CA ASN A 360 14.47 -26.84 -12.04
C ASN A 360 13.03 -26.32 -11.91
N GLY A 361 12.85 -25.00 -11.91
CA GLY A 361 11.56 -24.32 -11.79
C GLY A 361 10.95 -24.28 -10.38
N THR A 362 11.44 -25.08 -9.42
CA THR A 362 10.84 -25.23 -8.08
C THR A 362 11.28 -24.16 -7.09
N GLY A 363 11.79 -23.03 -7.57
CA GLY A 363 12.36 -21.95 -6.75
C GLY A 363 13.32 -21.08 -7.55
N PRO A 364 13.66 -19.88 -7.06
CA PRO A 364 14.38 -18.88 -7.85
C PRO A 364 15.86 -19.19 -8.10
N ASP A 365 16.52 -19.98 -7.23
CA ASP A 365 17.87 -20.53 -7.52
C ASP A 365 17.89 -21.51 -8.70
N TYR A 366 16.71 -21.95 -9.11
CA TYR A 366 16.47 -22.85 -10.22
C TYR A 366 15.45 -22.25 -11.19
N ALA A 367 15.26 -20.93 -11.16
CA ALA A 367 14.36 -20.21 -12.04
C ALA A 367 14.67 -20.54 -13.50
N LEU A 368 13.61 -20.72 -14.27
CA LEU A 368 13.70 -20.92 -15.71
C LEU A 368 13.87 -19.56 -16.39
N ALA A 369 14.64 -19.51 -17.48
CA ALA A 369 14.59 -18.35 -18.36
C ALA A 369 13.18 -18.29 -19.00
N PRO A 370 12.53 -17.12 -19.08
CA PRO A 370 11.21 -16.97 -19.71
C PRO A 370 11.32 -17.17 -21.22
N THR A 371 11.07 -18.39 -21.69
CA THR A 371 11.20 -18.75 -23.12
C THR A 371 10.02 -18.29 -23.97
N GLY A 372 8.87 -17.96 -23.35
CA GLY A 372 7.60 -17.73 -24.03
C GLY A 372 6.96 -19.00 -24.62
N GLU A 373 7.51 -20.18 -24.34
CA GLU A 373 6.93 -21.47 -24.78
C GLU A 373 5.81 -21.94 -23.85
N GLU A 374 4.83 -22.64 -24.41
CA GLU A 374 3.72 -23.23 -23.65
C GLU A 374 4.23 -24.28 -22.66
N THR A 375 3.91 -24.07 -21.39
CA THR A 375 4.30 -24.89 -20.25
C THR A 375 3.06 -25.45 -19.58
N LEU A 376 3.10 -26.71 -19.14
CA LEU A 376 2.02 -27.31 -18.33
C LEU A 376 2.35 -27.19 -16.85
N ILE A 377 1.34 -26.91 -16.04
CA ILE A 377 1.41 -26.91 -14.57
C ILE A 377 0.29 -27.78 -14.02
N ASN A 378 0.64 -28.69 -13.12
CA ASN A 378 -0.31 -29.60 -12.49
C ASN A 378 -0.86 -29.00 -11.19
N GLU A 379 -1.89 -29.62 -10.66
CA GLU A 379 -2.56 -29.24 -9.42
C GLU A 379 -1.57 -29.14 -8.25
N GLY A 380 -1.46 -27.94 -7.66
CA GLY A 380 -0.52 -27.65 -6.56
C GLY A 380 0.94 -27.41 -6.97
N GLU A 381 1.27 -27.35 -8.26
CA GLU A 381 2.59 -26.94 -8.73
C GLU A 381 2.70 -25.40 -8.88
N PHE A 382 3.91 -24.89 -8.74
CA PHE A 382 4.30 -23.51 -9.04
C PHE A 382 5.63 -23.51 -9.81
N HIS A 383 5.80 -22.60 -10.76
CA HIS A 383 7.04 -22.45 -11.53
C HIS A 383 7.62 -21.04 -11.37
N TRP A 384 8.94 -20.99 -11.19
CA TRP A 384 9.73 -19.77 -11.10
C TRP A 384 10.43 -19.44 -12.41
N TYR A 385 10.39 -18.17 -12.78
CA TYR A 385 11.14 -17.60 -13.89
C TYR A 385 11.87 -16.33 -13.43
N ALA A 386 12.96 -15.96 -14.10
CA ALA A 386 13.77 -14.79 -13.79
C ALA A 386 14.12 -13.98 -15.04
N PHE A 387 14.18 -12.65 -14.90
CA PHE A 387 14.62 -11.70 -15.92
C PHE A 387 15.39 -10.55 -15.27
N GLU A 388 16.39 -10.02 -15.96
CA GLU A 388 17.10 -8.80 -15.58
C GLU A 388 16.38 -7.56 -16.10
N PHE A 389 16.39 -6.48 -15.33
CA PHE A 389 15.95 -5.15 -15.75
C PHE A 389 17.05 -4.13 -15.43
N ALA A 390 17.40 -3.29 -16.40
CA ALA A 390 18.34 -2.18 -16.24
C ALA A 390 17.59 -0.85 -16.27
N TYR A 391 17.51 -0.20 -15.11
CA TYR A 391 16.98 1.15 -14.93
C TYR A 391 18.01 2.20 -15.37
N ASP A 392 17.57 3.18 -16.16
CA ASP A 392 18.35 4.36 -16.57
C ASP A 392 17.67 5.60 -15.96
N ASP A 393 18.41 6.41 -15.21
CA ASP A 393 17.90 7.63 -14.57
C ASP A 393 17.99 8.87 -15.46
N GLU A 394 18.63 8.78 -16.62
CA GLU A 394 18.70 9.86 -17.64
C GLU A 394 17.55 9.77 -18.68
N GLU A 395 16.86 8.64 -18.82
CA GLU A 395 15.73 8.45 -19.74
C GLU A 395 14.40 8.10 -19.03
N VAL A 396 13.26 8.53 -19.61
CA VAL A 396 11.93 8.15 -19.11
C VAL A 396 11.60 6.74 -19.61
N MET A 397 11.97 5.74 -18.82
CA MET A 397 11.74 4.32 -19.10
C MET A 397 10.24 4.02 -19.23
N ALA A 398 9.86 3.26 -20.26
CA ALA A 398 8.53 2.69 -20.37
C ALA A 398 8.28 1.64 -19.28
N PRO A 399 7.04 1.49 -18.76
CA PRO A 399 6.73 0.44 -17.79
C PRO A 399 7.02 -0.95 -18.36
N VAL A 400 7.44 -1.87 -17.49
CA VAL A 400 7.55 -3.27 -17.86
C VAL A 400 6.15 -3.88 -17.86
N GLU A 401 5.80 -4.54 -18.96
CA GLU A 401 4.51 -5.21 -19.18
C GLU A 401 4.74 -6.72 -19.30
N ILE A 402 3.94 -7.50 -18.58
CA ILE A 402 3.93 -8.97 -18.64
C ILE A 402 2.52 -9.42 -19.03
N ARG A 403 2.40 -10.12 -20.15
CA ARG A 403 1.14 -10.72 -20.62
C ARG A 403 1.16 -12.22 -20.34
N PHE A 404 0.17 -12.70 -19.59
CA PHE A 404 0.04 -14.07 -19.10
C PHE A 404 -1.17 -14.77 -19.71
N TYR A 405 -0.95 -15.84 -20.47
CA TYR A 405 -1.98 -16.60 -21.16
C TYR A 405 -2.14 -17.94 -20.46
N GLY A 406 -3.27 -18.18 -19.79
CA GLY A 406 -3.61 -19.46 -19.15
C GLY A 406 -4.74 -20.17 -19.89
N HIS A 407 -4.71 -21.50 -19.96
CA HIS A 407 -5.83 -22.31 -20.44
C HIS A 407 -6.10 -23.51 -19.51
N PRO A 408 -7.28 -23.55 -18.85
CA PRO A 408 -8.29 -22.48 -18.75
C PRO A 408 -7.73 -21.18 -18.14
N SER A 409 -8.35 -20.04 -18.46
CA SER A 409 -7.87 -18.69 -18.10
C SER A 409 -7.77 -18.45 -16.59
N GLU A 410 -8.71 -18.99 -15.82
CA GLU A 410 -8.70 -18.98 -14.35
C GLU A 410 -7.83 -20.11 -13.74
N GLY A 411 -7.16 -20.93 -14.57
CA GLY A 411 -6.43 -22.12 -14.13
C GLY A 411 -5.10 -21.85 -13.43
N ALA A 412 -4.52 -20.66 -13.57
CA ALA A 412 -3.26 -20.30 -12.96
C ALA A 412 -3.18 -18.80 -12.69
N THR A 413 -2.44 -18.41 -11.67
CA THR A 413 -2.17 -17.01 -11.32
C THR A 413 -0.73 -16.66 -11.64
N LEU A 414 -0.48 -15.40 -12.04
CA LEU A 414 0.87 -14.85 -12.15
C LEU A 414 1.06 -13.73 -11.15
N THR A 415 2.18 -13.80 -10.43
CA THR A 415 2.64 -12.75 -9.53
C THR A 415 4.05 -12.30 -9.91
N VAL A 416 4.31 -11.01 -9.76
CA VAL A 416 5.62 -10.43 -10.04
C VAL A 416 6.31 -10.12 -8.73
N ARG A 417 7.58 -10.50 -8.69
CA ARG A 417 8.45 -10.47 -7.52
C ARG A 417 9.75 -9.79 -7.90
N ASN A 418 10.18 -8.80 -7.15
CA ASN A 418 11.47 -8.15 -7.37
C ASN A 418 12.61 -8.97 -6.71
N THR A 419 13.90 -8.60 -6.89
CA THR A 419 15.06 -9.51 -6.61
C THR A 419 14.96 -10.22 -5.29
N GLU A 420 14.68 -9.43 -4.30
CA GLU A 420 14.58 -9.90 -2.96
C GLU A 420 13.30 -10.83 -2.77
N GLN A 421 12.09 -10.63 -3.34
CA GLN A 421 10.87 -11.45 -3.12
C GLN A 421 10.99 -12.90 -3.56
N ALA A 422 12.01 -13.14 -4.38
CA ALA A 422 12.54 -14.45 -4.64
C ALA A 422 13.42 -14.96 -3.49
N GLU A 423 14.39 -14.17 -3.03
CA GLU A 423 15.18 -14.38 -1.82
C GLU A 423 14.39 -14.64 -0.50
N GLN A 424 13.18 -14.09 -0.27
CA GLN A 424 12.38 -14.46 0.96
C GLN A 424 11.93 -15.88 0.78
N TRP A 425 11.33 -16.09 -0.38
CA TRP A 425 10.77 -17.36 -0.74
C TRP A 425 11.86 -18.44 -0.71
N ARG A 426 13.12 -18.13 -1.06
CA ARG A 426 14.28 -19.04 -0.86
C ARG A 426 14.49 -19.45 0.60
N LYS A 427 14.36 -18.53 1.56
CA LYS A 427 14.62 -18.84 2.97
C LYS A 427 13.42 -19.46 3.67
N GLU A 428 12.19 -19.14 3.25
CA GLU A 428 11.00 -19.39 4.08
C GLU A 428 9.81 -20.00 3.33
N GLY A 429 9.80 -19.95 2.00
CA GLY A 429 8.67 -20.42 1.19
C GLY A 429 7.42 -19.54 1.32
N GLU A 430 7.60 -18.23 1.55
CA GLU A 430 6.53 -17.28 1.87
C GLU A 430 6.08 -16.44 0.66
N HIS A 431 4.78 -16.16 0.61
CA HIS A 431 4.08 -15.80 -0.63
C HIS A 431 3.56 -14.37 -0.58
N LEU A 432 4.43 -13.41 -0.88
CA LEU A 432 3.95 -12.19 -1.50
C LEU A 432 4.71 -11.73 -2.74
N HIS A 433 4.09 -10.70 -3.29
CA HIS A 433 4.22 -10.07 -4.56
C HIS A 433 3.93 -8.58 -4.35
N PHE A 434 4.65 -7.69 -5.02
CA PHE A 434 4.30 -6.27 -5.06
C PHE A 434 3.20 -5.97 -6.10
N GLY A 435 2.85 -6.94 -6.94
CA GLY A 435 1.68 -6.90 -7.81
C GLY A 435 1.31 -8.27 -8.39
N CYS A 436 0.02 -8.42 -8.71
CA CYS A 436 -0.56 -9.57 -9.42
C CYS A 436 -1.05 -9.12 -10.80
N CYS A 437 -1.20 -10.06 -11.75
CA CYS A 437 -1.85 -9.74 -13.02
C CYS A 437 -3.36 -9.50 -12.84
N THR A 438 -3.90 -8.54 -13.58
CA THR A 438 -5.34 -8.33 -13.76
C THR A 438 -5.80 -9.03 -15.04
N LEU A 439 -6.95 -9.72 -15.03
CA LEU A 439 -7.51 -10.34 -16.24
C LEU A 439 -7.94 -9.28 -17.26
N VAL A 440 -7.62 -9.52 -18.53
CA VAL A 440 -7.89 -8.65 -19.68
C VAL A 440 -8.67 -9.44 -20.73
N ASP A 441 -9.90 -9.00 -20.99
CA ASP A 441 -10.73 -9.55 -22.06
C ASP A 441 -10.53 -8.70 -23.33
N LYS A 442 -10.16 -9.33 -24.46
CA LYS A 442 -9.57 -8.61 -25.59
C LYS A 442 -10.48 -8.47 -26.82
N ASP A 443 -11.46 -9.34 -26.97
CA ASP A 443 -12.34 -9.40 -28.14
C ASP A 443 -13.81 -9.25 -27.71
N GLU A 444 -14.47 -8.14 -28.09
CA GLU A 444 -15.92 -7.92 -27.85
C GLU A 444 -16.84 -8.97 -28.53
N ASP A 445 -16.29 -9.86 -29.37
CA ASP A 445 -17.01 -10.63 -30.39
C ASP A 445 -17.01 -12.17 -30.18
N ASP A 446 -16.21 -12.76 -29.27
CA ASP A 446 -16.19 -14.22 -29.03
C ASP A 446 -16.26 -14.59 -27.52
N ASP A 447 -16.81 -15.77 -27.26
CA ASP A 447 -17.33 -16.43 -26.02
C ASP A 447 -17.23 -15.86 -24.56
N GLY A 448 -16.56 -14.74 -24.27
CA GLY A 448 -16.51 -14.09 -22.95
C GLY A 448 -15.50 -14.73 -21.98
N VAL A 449 -14.46 -15.36 -22.52
CA VAL A 449 -13.32 -15.91 -21.78
C VAL A 449 -12.11 -15.01 -21.98
N ALA A 450 -11.66 -14.34 -20.92
CA ALA A 450 -10.49 -13.45 -20.98
C ALA A 450 -9.26 -14.16 -21.57
N ASP A 451 -8.74 -13.64 -22.68
CA ASP A 451 -7.62 -14.23 -23.44
C ASP A 451 -6.30 -14.28 -22.65
N TYR A 452 -6.07 -13.29 -21.77
CA TYR A 452 -4.86 -13.17 -20.97
C TYR A 452 -5.05 -12.29 -19.73
N ALA A 453 -4.08 -12.34 -18.82
CA ALA A 453 -3.93 -11.38 -17.74
C ALA A 453 -2.71 -10.48 -18.00
N VAL A 454 -2.75 -9.23 -17.53
CA VAL A 454 -1.65 -8.26 -17.65
C VAL A 454 -1.19 -7.84 -16.28
N TRP A 455 0.13 -7.80 -16.10
CA TRP A 455 0.75 -6.96 -15.08
C TRP A 455 1.56 -5.87 -15.79
N ALA A 456 1.46 -4.64 -15.31
CA ALA A 456 2.24 -3.50 -15.80
C ALA A 456 2.76 -2.71 -14.60
N GLY A 457 4.07 -2.43 -14.57
CA GLY A 457 4.70 -1.74 -13.46
C GLY A 457 5.88 -0.86 -13.87
N ASN A 458 5.98 0.31 -13.23
CA ASN A 458 7.15 1.16 -13.34
C ASN A 458 8.23 0.66 -12.38
N LEU A 459 9.15 -0.17 -12.88
CA LEU A 459 10.34 -0.57 -12.15
C LEU A 459 11.30 0.61 -12.08
N ARG A 460 11.79 0.93 -10.87
CA ARG A 460 12.59 2.14 -10.59
C ARG A 460 14.05 1.85 -10.25
N GLU A 461 14.44 0.58 -10.26
CA GLU A 461 15.74 0.10 -9.80
C GLU A 461 16.23 -1.01 -10.74
N SER A 462 17.55 -1.16 -10.90
CA SER A 462 18.13 -2.22 -11.74
C SER A 462 18.27 -3.52 -10.96
N GLY A 463 17.90 -4.67 -11.52
CA GLY A 463 18.11 -5.96 -10.87
C GLY A 463 17.40 -7.15 -11.53
N THR A 464 17.50 -8.32 -10.90
CA THR A 464 16.83 -9.55 -11.34
C THR A 464 15.41 -9.60 -10.79
N TYR A 465 14.41 -9.42 -11.63
CA TYR A 465 13.00 -9.62 -11.29
C TYR A 465 12.58 -11.06 -11.60
N TYR A 466 11.59 -11.53 -10.86
CA TYR A 466 11.10 -12.90 -10.88
C TYR A 466 9.60 -12.94 -11.14
N ILE A 467 9.19 -14.00 -11.82
CA ILE A 467 7.80 -14.30 -12.14
C ILE A 467 7.48 -15.65 -11.52
N VAL A 468 6.40 -15.69 -10.74
CA VAL A 468 5.88 -16.93 -10.16
C VAL A 468 4.51 -17.21 -10.75
N VAL A 469 4.40 -18.37 -11.40
CA VAL A 469 3.12 -18.89 -11.89
C VAL A 469 2.70 -20.03 -10.97
N GLU A 470 1.53 -19.92 -10.34
CA GLU A 470 0.97 -20.91 -9.42
C GLU A 470 -0.33 -21.48 -10.00
N HIS A 471 -0.54 -22.79 -9.90
CA HIS A 471 -1.80 -23.43 -10.30
C HIS A 471 -2.94 -22.99 -9.36
N ALA A 472 -4.10 -22.62 -9.93
CA ALA A 472 -5.22 -22.09 -9.16
C ALA A 472 -5.91 -23.19 -8.33
N LYS A 473 -5.88 -23.00 -7.00
CA LYS A 473 -6.32 -23.99 -5.98
C LYS A 473 -7.77 -24.47 -6.12
N ASN A 474 -8.61 -23.68 -6.79
CA ASN A 474 -10.02 -23.93 -7.06
C ASN A 474 -10.30 -24.62 -8.41
N MET A 475 -9.25 -24.92 -9.20
CA MET A 475 -9.34 -25.65 -10.46
C MET A 475 -8.78 -27.07 -10.32
N SER A 476 -9.23 -27.99 -11.17
CA SER A 476 -8.79 -29.40 -11.13
C SER A 476 -8.24 -29.86 -12.47
N GLY A 477 -7.17 -30.65 -12.42
CA GLY A 477 -6.42 -31.07 -13.60
C GLY A 477 -5.37 -30.06 -14.09
N PRO A 478 -4.56 -30.43 -15.09
CA PRO A 478 -3.44 -29.63 -15.55
C PRO A 478 -3.91 -28.42 -16.36
N VAL A 479 -3.15 -27.34 -16.24
CA VAL A 479 -3.36 -26.05 -16.90
C VAL A 479 -2.17 -25.81 -17.82
N SER A 480 -2.39 -25.40 -19.06
CA SER A 480 -1.30 -24.90 -19.90
C SER A 480 -1.22 -23.38 -19.79
N TYR A 481 -0.01 -22.84 -19.84
CA TYR A 481 0.18 -21.39 -19.86
C TYR A 481 1.44 -21.01 -20.62
N HIS A 482 1.50 -19.75 -21.03
CA HIS A 482 2.75 -19.08 -21.42
C HIS A 482 2.65 -17.59 -21.05
N PHE A 483 3.77 -16.88 -21.09
CA PHE A 483 3.76 -15.43 -20.91
C PHE A 483 4.85 -14.75 -21.72
N VAL A 484 4.67 -13.45 -21.94
CA VAL A 484 5.60 -12.60 -22.69
C VAL A 484 5.92 -11.38 -21.83
N ILE A 485 7.21 -11.06 -21.70
CA ILE A 485 7.71 -9.87 -21.02
C ILE A 485 8.15 -8.85 -22.07
N THR A 486 7.74 -7.59 -21.92
CA THR A 486 8.18 -6.47 -22.76
C THR A 486 8.43 -5.23 -21.92
N GLY A 487 9.51 -4.52 -22.21
CA GLY A 487 9.87 -3.26 -21.56
C GLY A 487 11.29 -2.85 -21.97
N ASP A 488 11.61 -1.57 -21.89
CA ASP A 488 12.98 -1.11 -22.06
C ASP A 488 13.84 -1.61 -20.88
N GLY A 489 15.14 -1.86 -21.10
CA GLY A 489 16.03 -2.39 -20.06
C GLY A 489 15.86 -3.87 -19.70
N VAL A 490 14.82 -4.57 -20.18
CA VAL A 490 14.56 -5.99 -19.88
C VAL A 490 15.48 -6.94 -20.67
N SER A 491 16.04 -7.97 -20.01
CA SER A 491 16.78 -9.08 -20.64
C SER A 491 16.72 -10.38 -19.81
N TRP A 492 17.08 -11.54 -20.37
CA TRP A 492 17.07 -12.85 -19.68
C TRP A 492 17.89 -13.92 -20.42
#